data_AF-A0A813EQR2-F1
#
_entry.id   AF-A0A813EQR2-F1
#
_cell.length_a   1.000
_cell.length_b   1.000
_cell.length_c   1.000
_cell.angle_alpha   90.00
_cell.angle_beta   90.00
_cell.angle_gamma   90.00
#
_symmetry.space_group_name_H-M   'P 1'
#
loop_
_entity.id
_entity.type
_entity.pdbx_description
1 polymer ?
#
loop_
_entity_poly.entity_id
_entity_poly.type
_entity_poly.pdbx_seq_one_letter_code
_entity_poly.pdbx_strand_id
1 'polypeptide(L)'
;LLVVRTVCRSWSRNVNWAVPWTVAAIAAHLKCAKQRGQMRLEFQMLQRWSSWRCLPLGKEEVVQLVQSAFGTQLRPLEQLTLPDLQRAFNLQQRRHVYMMCDFARAMVSCVSNSGLDRETIQQVELLSCHLVQLLFVLCPDLVAESHGFLAACAAVTLSCKIASVPMELKNLLREGMSESDVLADIFRLQLVLMRILQFDLSRGGEEVLDQVKDICRGMAETDLSPHISRIDERARALAVMAHMGFAPVVVPSRAVALACVAIAARRFSHALPSPVIDGIIEATPQDRVNVHTAVRETLNVFRLRAGVPTR
;
A
#
# COMPACT_ATOMS: atom_id res chain seq x y z
N LEU A 1 25.52 -6.12 22.88
CA LEU A 1 24.65 -5.78 24.04
C LEU A 1 25.25 -4.73 24.98
N LEU A 2 26.42 -4.95 25.59
CA LEU A 2 27.02 -3.95 26.51
C LEU A 2 27.40 -2.64 25.78
N VAL A 3 28.10 -2.74 24.65
CA VAL A 3 28.48 -1.59 23.79
C VAL A 3 27.25 -0.79 23.34
N VAL A 4 26.17 -1.48 22.94
CA VAL A 4 24.91 -0.85 22.52
C VAL A 4 24.22 -0.14 23.68
N ARG A 5 24.19 -0.73 24.88
CA ARG A 5 23.67 -0.07 26.10
C ARG A 5 24.49 1.18 26.48
N THR A 6 25.80 1.16 26.29
CA THR A 6 26.68 2.30 26.57
C THR A 6 26.47 3.43 25.55
N VAL A 7 26.31 3.10 24.28
CA VAL A 7 26.02 4.06 23.20
C VAL A 7 24.65 4.72 23.38
N CYS A 8 23.60 3.96 23.73
CA CYS A 8 22.27 4.52 24.00
C CYS A 8 22.19 5.39 25.27
N ARG A 9 23.06 5.18 26.27
CA ARG A 9 23.13 6.06 27.46
C ARG A 9 23.83 7.38 27.18
N SER A 10 24.75 7.41 26.21
CA SER A 10 25.44 8.62 25.77
C SER A 10 24.61 9.47 24.78
N TRP A 11 23.52 8.92 24.25
CA TRP A 11 22.66 9.53 23.22
C TRP A 11 21.87 10.77 23.68
N SER A 12 21.74 11.00 24.98
CA SER A 12 21.01 12.17 25.49
C SER A 12 21.75 13.50 25.33
N ARG A 13 22.95 13.53 24.72
CA ARG A 13 23.80 14.74 24.74
C ARG A 13 24.41 15.22 23.42
N ASN A 14 24.43 14.48 22.30
CA ASN A 14 24.90 15.00 20.99
C ASN A 14 24.53 14.07 19.82
N VAL A 15 23.89 14.58 18.77
CA VAL A 15 23.02 13.76 17.88
C VAL A 15 23.64 13.30 16.54
N ASN A 16 24.73 13.85 16.01
CA ASN A 16 25.03 13.64 14.57
C ASN A 16 26.13 12.62 14.18
N TRP A 17 26.98 12.14 15.10
CA TRP A 17 28.17 11.33 14.73
C TRP A 17 28.09 9.85 15.12
N ALA A 18 27.13 9.46 15.98
CA ALA A 18 26.99 8.08 16.47
C ALA A 18 25.99 7.22 15.69
N VAL A 19 25.21 7.82 14.78
CA VAL A 19 24.14 7.14 14.02
C VAL A 19 24.68 6.04 13.08
N PRO A 20 25.73 6.28 12.27
CA PRO A 20 26.24 5.26 11.34
C PRO A 20 26.78 4.02 12.07
N TRP A 21 27.45 4.23 13.21
CA TRP A 21 28.00 3.15 14.03
C TRP A 21 26.92 2.32 14.73
N THR A 22 25.83 2.96 15.13
CA THR A 22 24.69 2.29 15.76
C THR A 22 23.95 1.43 14.73
N VAL A 23 23.76 1.94 13.51
CA VAL A 23 23.15 1.22 12.39
C VAL A 23 24.02 0.06 11.96
N ALA A 24 25.33 0.26 11.81
CA ALA A 24 26.28 -0.80 11.52
C ALA A 24 26.31 -1.87 12.62
N ALA A 25 26.23 -1.46 13.90
CA ALA A 25 26.17 -2.39 15.03
C ALA A 25 24.87 -3.20 15.05
N ILE A 26 23.71 -2.58 14.80
CA ILE A 26 22.42 -3.27 14.74
C ILE A 26 22.39 -4.20 13.51
N ALA A 27 22.85 -3.75 12.35
CA ALA A 27 22.96 -4.55 11.13
C ALA A 27 23.88 -5.77 11.32
N ALA A 28 25.07 -5.58 11.91
CA ALA A 28 26.00 -6.66 12.22
C ALA A 28 25.40 -7.64 13.24
N HIS A 29 24.68 -7.12 14.24
CA HIS A 29 24.01 -7.92 15.26
C HIS A 29 22.88 -8.76 14.66
N LEU A 30 22.05 -8.18 13.79
CA LEU A 30 21.00 -8.90 13.05
C LEU A 30 21.56 -9.95 12.09
N LYS A 31 22.65 -9.62 11.38
CA LYS A 31 23.35 -10.58 10.51
C LYS A 31 23.91 -11.76 11.31
N CYS A 32 24.48 -11.50 12.48
CA CYS A 32 24.98 -12.53 13.39
C CYS A 32 23.84 -13.37 14.00
N ALA A 33 22.73 -12.73 14.39
CA ALA A 33 21.54 -13.41 14.91
C ALA A 33 20.89 -14.32 13.85
N LYS A 34 20.87 -13.88 12.58
CA LYS A 34 20.43 -14.69 11.42
C LYS A 34 21.30 -15.93 11.23
N GLN A 35 22.63 -15.78 11.27
CA GLN A 35 23.56 -16.91 11.16
C GLN A 35 23.42 -17.91 12.31
N ARG A 36 22.96 -17.47 13.48
CA ARG A 36 22.77 -18.31 14.67
C ARG A 36 21.36 -18.87 14.82
N GLY A 37 20.43 -18.57 13.91
CA GLY A 37 19.02 -18.96 14.05
C GLY A 37 18.30 -18.28 15.24
N GLN A 38 18.85 -17.19 15.77
CA GLN A 38 18.37 -16.50 16.99
C GLN A 38 17.56 -15.23 16.68
N MET A 39 17.09 -15.07 15.45
CA MET A 39 16.34 -13.88 15.01
C MET A 39 15.13 -13.55 15.90
N ARG A 40 14.47 -14.56 16.49
CA ARG A 40 13.29 -14.38 17.36
C ARG A 40 13.53 -13.49 18.59
N LEU A 41 14.67 -13.64 19.29
CA LEU A 41 14.97 -12.88 20.52
C LEU A 41 15.33 -11.42 20.22
N GLU A 42 16.02 -11.19 19.11
CA GLU A 42 16.45 -9.85 18.69
C GLU A 42 15.33 -9.06 18.04
N PHE A 43 14.38 -9.74 17.39
CA PHE A 43 13.16 -9.12 16.86
C PHE A 43 12.25 -8.58 17.97
N GLN A 44 12.11 -9.29 19.10
CA GLN A 44 11.36 -8.77 20.26
C GLN A 44 12.00 -7.51 20.86
N MET A 45 13.32 -7.39 20.79
CA MET A 45 14.04 -6.17 21.17
C MET A 45 13.76 -5.02 20.19
N LEU A 46 13.82 -5.27 18.88
CA LEU A 46 13.46 -4.28 17.86
C LEU A 46 11.98 -3.87 17.94
N GLN A 47 11.09 -4.79 18.29
CA GLN A 47 9.67 -4.53 18.49
C GLN A 47 9.45 -3.56 19.65
N ARG A 48 10.17 -3.76 20.76
CA ARG A 48 10.23 -2.81 21.89
C ARG A 48 10.91 -1.48 21.55
N TRP A 49 11.79 -1.45 20.55
CA TRP A 49 12.42 -0.22 20.07
C TRP A 49 11.53 0.55 19.10
N SER A 50 10.74 -0.15 18.28
CA SER A 50 9.79 0.47 17.35
C SER A 50 8.54 1.05 18.03
N SER A 51 8.20 0.56 19.23
CA SER A 51 7.18 1.18 20.07
C SER A 51 7.67 2.46 20.75
N TRP A 52 8.98 2.73 20.73
CA TRP A 52 9.55 4.01 21.13
C TRP A 52 9.69 4.85 19.87
N ARG A 53 9.06 6.02 19.82
CA ARG A 53 9.19 7.04 18.74
C ARG A 53 10.61 7.62 18.62
N CYS A 54 11.65 6.83 18.90
CA CYS A 54 12.97 7.29 19.32
C CYS A 54 14.12 6.79 18.45
N LEU A 55 13.87 6.30 17.23
CA LEU A 55 14.95 6.08 16.28
C LEU A 55 14.94 7.22 15.25
N PRO A 56 15.79 8.26 15.42
CA PRO A 56 16.09 9.24 14.37
C PRO A 56 17.05 8.59 13.36
N LEU A 57 16.67 7.42 12.83
CA LEU A 57 17.37 6.86 11.70
C LEU A 57 16.90 7.63 10.48
N GLY A 58 17.84 8.23 9.75
CA GLY A 58 17.55 8.75 8.44
C GLY A 58 17.08 7.62 7.52
N LYS A 59 16.37 8.00 6.46
CA LYS A 59 15.82 7.11 5.43
C LYS A 59 16.90 6.19 4.84
N GLU A 60 18.14 6.66 4.70
CA GLU A 60 19.26 5.90 4.16
C GLU A 60 19.76 4.82 5.13
N GLU A 61 19.79 5.10 6.42
CA GLU A 61 20.25 4.18 7.44
C GLU A 61 19.29 3.00 7.65
N VAL A 62 17.98 3.26 7.60
CA VAL A 62 16.99 2.16 7.67
C VAL A 62 17.03 1.30 6.41
N VAL A 63 17.25 1.91 5.23
CA VAL A 63 17.43 1.21 3.97
C VAL A 63 18.62 0.26 4.02
N GLN A 64 19.78 0.72 4.52
CA GLN A 64 20.99 -0.10 4.66
C GLN A 64 20.81 -1.24 5.68
N LEU A 65 20.14 -0.96 6.80
CA LEU A 65 19.85 -1.97 7.82
C LEU A 65 19.00 -3.12 7.25
N VAL A 66 17.96 -2.77 6.49
CA VAL A 66 17.06 -3.76 5.86
C VAL A 66 17.78 -4.50 4.72
N GLN A 67 18.62 -3.84 3.91
CA GLN A 67 19.45 -4.52 2.89
C GLN A 67 20.37 -5.57 3.51
N SER A 68 21.07 -5.19 4.58
CA SER A 68 22.03 -6.07 5.25
C SER A 68 21.36 -7.25 5.97
N ALA A 69 20.17 -7.05 6.54
CA ALA A 69 19.44 -8.08 7.27
C ALA A 69 18.70 -9.06 6.34
N PHE A 70 18.07 -8.56 5.27
CA PHE A 70 17.15 -9.34 4.45
C PHE A 70 17.67 -9.70 3.06
N GLY A 71 18.76 -9.09 2.58
CA GLY A 71 19.39 -9.45 1.31
C GLY A 71 18.54 -9.17 0.07
N THR A 72 17.42 -8.47 0.19
CA THR A 72 16.52 -8.18 -0.91
C THR A 72 17.01 -6.97 -1.72
N GLN A 73 17.37 -7.22 -2.98
CA GLN A 73 17.52 -6.17 -3.98
C GLN A 73 16.13 -5.66 -4.35
N LEU A 74 15.80 -4.44 -3.92
CA LEU A 74 14.56 -3.78 -4.32
C LEU A 74 14.74 -3.18 -5.71
N ARG A 75 13.77 -3.39 -6.61
CA ARG A 75 13.69 -2.61 -7.84
C ARG A 75 13.29 -1.17 -7.49
N PRO A 76 13.91 -0.13 -8.07
CA PRO A 76 13.46 1.25 -7.89
C PRO A 76 12.02 1.42 -8.41
N LEU A 77 11.17 2.05 -7.63
CA LEU A 77 9.76 2.30 -7.99
C LEU A 77 9.64 3.09 -9.31
N GLU A 78 10.58 4.02 -9.52
CA GLU A 78 10.68 4.90 -10.69
C GLU A 78 11.02 4.16 -11.99
N GLN A 79 11.45 2.91 -11.92
CA GLN A 79 11.81 2.09 -13.09
C GLN A 79 10.69 1.13 -13.52
N LEU A 80 9.58 1.06 -12.80
CA LEU A 80 8.46 0.20 -13.17
C LEU A 80 7.61 0.86 -14.25
N THR A 81 7.66 0.34 -15.47
CA THR A 81 6.73 0.75 -16.52
C THR A 81 5.48 -0.14 -16.54
N LEU A 82 4.36 0.38 -17.01
CA LEU A 82 3.13 -0.40 -17.23
C LEU A 82 3.36 -1.66 -18.10
N PRO A 83 4.12 -1.60 -19.22
CA PRO A 83 4.50 -2.80 -19.96
C PRO A 83 5.24 -3.84 -19.13
N ASP A 84 6.12 -3.43 -18.20
CA ASP A 84 6.85 -4.36 -17.34
C ASP A 84 5.90 -5.07 -16.38
N LEU A 85 4.93 -4.34 -15.82
CA LEU A 85 3.89 -4.93 -14.96
C LEU A 85 2.97 -5.88 -15.73
N GLN A 86 2.60 -5.53 -16.96
CA GLN A 86 1.76 -6.38 -17.80
C GLN A 86 2.49 -7.65 -18.27
N ARG A 87 3.80 -7.58 -18.50
CA ARG A 87 4.62 -8.76 -18.82
C ARG A 87 4.95 -9.59 -17.58
N ALA A 88 5.15 -8.96 -16.43
CA ALA A 88 5.53 -9.64 -15.20
C ALA A 88 4.39 -10.43 -14.56
N PHE A 89 3.14 -10.00 -14.75
CA PHE A 89 1.97 -10.62 -14.12
C PHE A 89 1.05 -11.30 -15.13
N ASN A 90 1.12 -12.64 -15.17
CA ASN A 90 0.13 -13.44 -15.87
C ASN A 90 -1.24 -13.36 -15.16
N LEU A 91 -2.31 -13.83 -15.82
CA LEU A 91 -3.68 -13.76 -15.30
C LEU A 91 -3.82 -14.40 -13.91
N GLN A 92 -3.13 -15.50 -13.64
CA GLN A 92 -3.18 -16.19 -12.35
C GLN A 92 -2.55 -15.35 -11.23
N GLN A 93 -1.41 -14.71 -11.50
CA GLN A 93 -0.77 -13.82 -10.53
C GLN A 93 -1.62 -12.56 -10.29
N ARG A 94 -2.23 -11.98 -11.34
CA ARG A 94 -3.18 -10.85 -11.18
C ARG A 94 -4.40 -11.25 -10.33
N ARG A 95 -4.93 -12.45 -10.52
CA ARG A 95 -6.00 -13.00 -9.66
C ARG A 95 -5.55 -13.17 -8.23
N HIS A 96 -4.33 -13.66 -8.01
CA HIS A 96 -3.79 -13.84 -6.66
C HIS A 96 -3.67 -12.49 -5.94
N VAL A 97 -3.14 -11.45 -6.61
CA VAL A 97 -3.10 -10.09 -6.05
C VAL A 97 -4.50 -9.58 -5.73
N TYR A 98 -5.46 -9.72 -6.66
CA TYR A 98 -6.86 -9.35 -6.44
C TYR A 98 -7.43 -10.05 -5.20
N MET A 99 -7.21 -11.36 -5.04
CA MET A 99 -7.69 -12.13 -3.89
C MET A 99 -7.07 -11.63 -2.58
N MET A 100 -5.80 -11.24 -2.59
CA MET A 100 -5.15 -10.70 -1.39
C MET A 100 -5.64 -9.29 -1.05
N CYS A 101 -5.92 -8.44 -2.04
CA CYS A 101 -6.59 -7.17 -1.81
C CYS A 101 -8.01 -7.35 -1.26
N ASP A 102 -8.79 -8.30 -1.81
CA ASP A 102 -10.13 -8.63 -1.33
C ASP A 102 -10.08 -9.14 0.12
N PHE A 103 -9.12 -10.01 0.42
CA PHE A 103 -8.88 -10.48 1.78
C PHE A 103 -8.48 -9.34 2.74
N ALA A 104 -7.61 -8.43 2.31
CA ALA A 104 -7.25 -7.23 3.09
C ALA A 104 -8.47 -6.38 3.43
N ARG A 105 -9.35 -6.12 2.47
CA ARG A 105 -10.60 -5.36 2.68
C ARG A 105 -11.56 -6.05 3.64
N ALA A 106 -11.70 -7.37 3.53
CA ALA A 106 -12.49 -8.15 4.47
C ALA A 106 -11.95 -8.00 5.91
N MET A 107 -10.62 -8.02 6.10
CA MET A 107 -10.01 -7.77 7.40
C MET A 107 -10.30 -6.36 7.93
N VAL A 108 -10.16 -5.33 7.09
CA VAL A 108 -10.48 -3.94 7.48
C VAL A 108 -11.95 -3.83 7.90
N SER A 109 -12.86 -4.48 7.17
CA SER A 109 -14.28 -4.52 7.50
C SER A 109 -14.52 -5.14 8.89
N CYS A 110 -13.82 -6.22 9.24
CA CYS A 110 -13.92 -6.82 10.57
C CYS A 110 -13.42 -5.90 11.69
N VAL A 111 -12.35 -5.13 11.45
CA VAL A 111 -11.81 -4.15 12.41
C VAL A 111 -12.78 -2.98 12.59
N SER A 112 -13.46 -2.59 11.52
CA SER A 112 -14.32 -1.39 11.48
C SER A 112 -15.65 -1.48 12.24
N ASN A 113 -16.03 -2.65 12.74
CA ASN A 113 -17.21 -2.84 13.62
C ASN A 113 -17.14 -2.04 14.94
N SER A 114 -16.07 -1.28 15.15
CA SER A 114 -15.72 -0.49 16.34
C SER A 114 -16.16 0.98 16.28
N GLY A 115 -17.00 1.38 15.32
CA GLY A 115 -17.58 2.73 15.26
C GLY A 115 -16.74 3.76 14.49
N LEU A 116 -15.86 3.30 13.61
CA LEU A 116 -15.12 4.17 12.68
C LEU A 116 -16.06 4.76 11.64
N ASP A 117 -15.78 5.99 11.21
CA ASP A 117 -16.50 6.59 10.08
C ASP A 117 -16.11 5.91 8.75
N ARG A 118 -16.99 6.04 7.76
CA ARG A 118 -16.85 5.38 6.46
C ARG A 118 -15.62 5.86 5.68
N GLU A 119 -15.20 7.11 5.86
CA GLU A 119 -14.07 7.70 5.13
C GLU A 119 -12.75 7.12 5.63
N THR A 120 -12.57 7.05 6.95
CA THR A 120 -11.43 6.37 7.59
C THR A 120 -11.33 4.91 7.15
N ILE A 121 -12.47 4.19 7.09
CA ILE A 121 -12.49 2.79 6.63
C ILE A 121 -12.00 2.69 5.18
N GLN A 122 -12.53 3.54 4.29
CA GLN A 122 -12.15 3.54 2.88
C GLN A 122 -10.67 3.89 2.69
N GLN A 123 -10.15 4.84 3.46
CA GLN A 123 -8.72 5.16 3.46
C GLN A 123 -7.87 3.94 3.81
N VAL A 124 -8.21 3.24 4.90
CA VAL A 124 -7.47 2.03 5.31
C VAL A 124 -7.59 0.93 4.25
N GLU A 125 -8.76 0.74 3.65
CA GLU A 125 -8.94 -0.21 2.53
C GLU A 125 -8.03 0.12 1.35
N LEU A 126 -8.02 1.38 0.90
CA LEU A 126 -7.22 1.86 -0.24
C LEU A 126 -5.73 1.67 0.01
N LEU A 127 -5.27 2.12 1.17
CA LEU A 127 -3.86 2.00 1.58
C LEU A 127 -3.45 0.54 1.69
N SER A 128 -4.29 -0.31 2.30
CA SER A 128 -4.00 -1.74 2.43
C SER A 128 -3.85 -2.41 1.07
N CYS A 129 -4.76 -2.14 0.14
CA CYS A 129 -4.68 -2.70 -1.21
C CYS A 129 -3.43 -2.21 -1.96
N HIS A 130 -3.10 -0.92 -1.85
CA HIS A 130 -1.91 -0.37 -2.47
C HIS A 130 -0.63 -1.04 -1.95
N LEU A 131 -0.51 -1.22 -0.62
CA LEU A 131 0.64 -1.87 0.00
C LEU A 131 0.75 -3.35 -0.41
N VAL A 132 -0.36 -4.09 -0.48
CA VAL A 132 -0.37 -5.46 -1.02
C VAL A 132 0.23 -5.48 -2.42
N GLN A 133 -0.21 -4.58 -3.28
CA GLN A 133 0.26 -4.53 -4.67
C GLN A 133 1.75 -4.22 -4.75
N LEU A 134 2.22 -3.25 -3.97
CA LEU A 134 3.64 -2.92 -3.90
C LEU A 134 4.50 -4.13 -3.49
N LEU A 135 4.06 -4.92 -2.50
CA LEU A 135 4.77 -6.15 -2.11
C LEU A 135 4.83 -7.17 -3.24
N PHE A 136 3.70 -7.44 -3.89
CA PHE A 136 3.64 -8.41 -4.97
C PHE A 136 4.49 -7.97 -6.16
N VAL A 137 4.50 -6.68 -6.48
CA VAL A 137 5.24 -6.11 -7.61
C VAL A 137 6.75 -6.06 -7.35
N LEU A 138 7.15 -5.56 -6.18
CA LEU A 138 8.55 -5.27 -5.89
C LEU A 138 9.29 -6.39 -5.17
N CYS A 139 8.54 -7.27 -4.49
CA CYS A 139 9.08 -8.34 -3.67
C CYS A 139 8.35 -9.68 -3.93
N PRO A 140 8.17 -10.12 -5.19
CA PRO A 140 7.40 -11.33 -5.51
C PRO A 140 7.94 -12.58 -4.81
N ASP A 141 9.28 -12.71 -4.72
CA ASP A 141 9.92 -13.86 -4.07
C ASP A 141 9.62 -13.91 -2.57
N LEU A 142 9.68 -12.77 -1.90
CA LEU A 142 9.36 -12.67 -0.47
C LEU A 142 7.90 -13.02 -0.19
N VAL A 143 6.99 -12.62 -1.08
CA VAL A 143 5.56 -12.95 -0.97
C VAL A 143 5.32 -14.44 -1.22
N ALA A 144 6.06 -15.05 -2.16
CA ALA A 144 6.00 -16.49 -2.40
C ALA A 144 6.48 -17.30 -1.19
N GLU A 145 7.55 -16.85 -0.53
CA GLU A 145 8.08 -17.46 0.71
C GLU A 145 7.14 -17.29 1.90
N SER A 146 6.57 -16.09 2.08
CA SER A 146 5.82 -15.72 3.30
C SER A 146 4.33 -16.03 3.21
N HIS A 147 3.84 -16.58 2.10
CA HIS A 147 2.43 -16.69 1.74
C HIS A 147 1.72 -15.32 1.55
N GLY A 148 0.90 -15.21 0.50
CA GLY A 148 0.18 -13.97 0.17
C GLY A 148 -0.70 -13.42 1.29
N PHE A 149 -1.24 -14.29 2.14
CA PHE A 149 -2.03 -13.91 3.31
C PHE A 149 -1.25 -13.05 4.31
N LEU A 150 0.03 -13.39 4.59
CA LEU A 150 0.84 -12.59 5.52
C LEU A 150 1.16 -11.21 4.94
N ALA A 151 1.32 -11.10 3.62
CA ALA A 151 1.46 -9.81 2.93
C ALA A 151 0.21 -8.94 3.11
N ALA A 152 -0.98 -9.52 2.98
CA ALA A 152 -2.23 -8.81 3.26
C ALA A 152 -2.35 -8.38 4.73
N CYS A 153 -2.02 -9.27 5.68
CA CYS A 153 -2.03 -8.93 7.10
C CYS A 153 -1.06 -7.81 7.42
N ALA A 154 0.17 -7.86 6.88
CA ALA A 154 1.18 -6.81 7.04
C ALA A 154 0.73 -5.46 6.47
N ALA A 155 0.12 -5.47 5.28
CA ALA A 155 -0.43 -4.28 4.65
C ALA A 155 -1.57 -3.66 5.48
N VAL A 156 -2.54 -4.45 5.94
CA VAL A 156 -3.65 -3.96 6.76
C VAL A 156 -3.16 -3.40 8.10
N THR A 157 -2.32 -4.16 8.79
CA THR A 157 -1.80 -3.73 10.10
C THR A 157 -0.92 -2.47 9.98
N LEU A 158 -0.18 -2.29 8.90
CA LEU A 158 0.55 -1.04 8.64
C LEU A 158 -0.40 0.10 8.30
N SER A 159 -1.42 -0.14 7.48
CA SER A 159 -2.41 0.87 7.10
C SER A 159 -3.20 1.40 8.29
N CYS A 160 -3.62 0.50 9.19
CA CYS A 160 -4.25 0.88 10.45
C CYS A 160 -3.33 1.75 11.31
N LYS A 161 -2.02 1.43 11.40
CA LYS A 161 -1.05 2.26 12.13
C LYS A 161 -0.91 3.65 11.52
N ILE A 162 -0.90 3.76 10.20
CA ILE A 162 -0.78 5.04 9.48
C ILE A 162 -2.03 5.90 9.72
N ALA A 163 -3.21 5.30 9.59
CA ALA A 163 -4.50 5.97 9.82
C ALA A 163 -4.87 6.11 11.31
N SER A 164 -3.97 5.75 12.24
CA SER A 164 -4.23 5.75 13.69
C SER A 164 -5.47 4.95 14.11
N VAL A 165 -5.82 3.91 13.35
CA VAL A 165 -6.92 3.00 13.64
C VAL A 165 -6.45 1.88 14.58
N PRO A 166 -7.12 1.67 15.74
CA PRO A 166 -6.74 0.61 16.65
C PRO A 166 -7.00 -0.76 16.02
N MET A 167 -6.01 -1.64 16.07
CA MET A 167 -6.12 -3.01 15.56
C MET A 167 -5.32 -3.97 16.44
N GLU A 168 -5.99 -5.02 16.93
CA GLU A 168 -5.34 -6.11 17.65
C GLU A 168 -4.91 -7.20 16.67
N LEU A 169 -3.60 -7.48 16.59
CA LEU A 169 -3.07 -8.53 15.71
C LEU A 169 -3.56 -9.94 16.08
N LYS A 170 -4.01 -10.15 17.32
CA LYS A 170 -4.55 -11.43 17.79
C LYS A 170 -5.76 -11.89 16.96
N ASN A 171 -6.53 -10.94 16.43
CA ASN A 171 -7.69 -11.20 15.59
C ASN A 171 -7.33 -11.74 14.19
N LEU A 172 -6.05 -11.71 13.82
CA LEU A 172 -5.54 -12.18 12.51
C LEU A 172 -4.99 -13.60 12.56
N LEU A 173 -4.80 -14.18 13.75
CA LEU A 173 -4.19 -15.49 13.90
C LEU A 173 -5.21 -16.59 13.59
N ARG A 174 -4.84 -17.51 12.70
CA ARG A 174 -5.62 -18.74 12.46
C ARG A 174 -5.28 -19.78 13.53
N GLU A 175 -6.24 -20.65 13.85
CA GLU A 175 -6.03 -21.79 14.74
C GLU A 175 -4.85 -22.64 14.25
N GLY A 176 -3.94 -22.99 15.17
CA GLY A 176 -2.79 -23.87 14.91
C GLY A 176 -1.51 -23.17 14.44
N MET A 177 -1.51 -21.85 14.20
CA MET A 177 -0.28 -21.11 13.92
C MET A 177 0.40 -20.64 15.22
N SER A 178 1.73 -20.75 15.26
CA SER A 178 2.54 -20.15 16.32
C SER A 178 2.43 -18.62 16.22
N GLU A 179 1.80 -17.99 17.22
CA GLU A 179 1.61 -16.54 17.29
C GLU A 179 2.93 -15.78 17.07
N SER A 180 4.02 -16.30 17.64
CA SER A 180 5.34 -15.66 17.54
C SER A 180 5.90 -15.63 16.12
N ASP A 181 5.66 -16.65 15.30
CA ASP A 181 6.23 -16.72 13.94
C ASP A 181 5.44 -15.84 12.97
N VAL A 182 4.12 -15.93 13.04
CA VAL A 182 3.22 -15.12 12.21
C VAL A 182 3.47 -13.63 12.44
N LEU A 183 3.61 -13.23 13.71
CA LEU A 183 3.91 -11.85 14.05
C LEU A 183 5.28 -11.44 13.49
N ALA A 184 6.31 -12.27 13.64
CA ALA A 184 7.66 -11.96 13.14
C ALA A 184 7.66 -11.72 11.61
N ASP A 185 6.94 -12.55 10.84
CA ASP A 185 6.82 -12.40 9.40
C ASP A 185 5.99 -11.17 9.00
N ILE A 186 4.89 -10.89 9.71
CA ILE A 186 4.12 -9.66 9.53
C ILE A 186 5.02 -8.44 9.75
N PHE A 187 5.81 -8.39 10.82
CA PHE A 187 6.73 -7.28 11.10
C PHE A 187 7.83 -7.18 10.05
N ARG A 188 8.38 -8.30 9.58
CA ARG A 188 9.37 -8.33 8.49
C ARG A 188 8.80 -7.71 7.22
N LEU A 189 7.58 -8.08 6.83
CA LEU A 189 6.90 -7.53 5.65
C LEU A 189 6.58 -6.04 5.82
N GLN A 190 6.17 -5.60 7.02
CA GLN A 190 5.98 -4.18 7.33
C GLN A 190 7.27 -3.36 7.16
N LEU A 191 8.42 -3.87 7.61
CA LEU A 191 9.70 -3.20 7.43
C LEU A 191 10.07 -3.05 5.95
N VAL A 192 9.78 -4.07 5.14
CA VAL A 192 9.97 -4.02 3.68
C VAL A 192 9.03 -2.99 3.05
N LEU A 193 7.76 -2.97 3.44
CA LEU A 193 6.78 -1.97 2.97
C LEU A 193 7.21 -0.54 3.29
N MET A 194 7.58 -0.26 4.55
CA MET A 194 8.05 1.08 4.93
C MET A 194 9.28 1.50 4.13
N ARG A 195 10.15 0.55 3.77
CA ARG A 195 11.30 0.82 2.91
C ARG A 195 10.89 1.10 1.46
N ILE A 196 9.94 0.35 0.91
CA ILE A 196 9.38 0.62 -0.43
C ILE A 196 8.82 2.03 -0.48
N LEU A 197 8.04 2.42 0.54
CA LEU A 197 7.49 3.76 0.69
C LEU A 197 8.55 4.81 1.05
N GLN A 198 9.81 4.40 1.25
CA GLN A 198 10.88 5.30 1.66
C GLN A 198 10.56 6.05 2.96
N PHE A 199 9.77 5.43 3.85
CA PHE A 199 9.21 6.00 5.08
C PHE A 199 8.32 7.23 4.88
N ASP A 200 7.92 7.52 3.64
CA ASP A 200 6.90 8.51 3.33
C ASP A 200 5.52 7.87 3.45
N LEU A 201 5.02 7.78 4.68
CA LEU A 201 3.73 7.18 5.01
C LEU A 201 2.54 8.10 4.68
N SER A 202 2.81 9.34 4.22
CA SER A 202 1.78 10.26 3.76
C SER A 202 1.26 9.91 2.35
N ARG A 203 2.01 9.08 1.62
CA ARG A 203 1.65 8.62 0.28
C ARG A 203 0.79 7.37 0.37
N GLY A 204 -0.52 7.51 0.28
CA GLY A 204 -1.37 6.39 -0.11
C GLY A 204 -2.87 6.60 0.07
N GLY A 205 -3.61 6.40 -1.03
CA GLY A 205 -5.06 6.22 -1.05
C GLY A 205 -5.91 7.50 -0.97
N GLU A 206 -5.69 8.36 0.02
CA GLU A 206 -6.54 9.54 0.29
C GLU A 206 -6.64 10.48 -0.92
N GLU A 207 -5.52 10.69 -1.60
CA GLU A 207 -5.41 11.59 -2.74
C GLU A 207 -6.44 11.29 -3.84
N VAL A 208 -6.76 10.00 -4.07
CA VAL A 208 -7.72 9.61 -5.11
C VAL A 208 -9.15 9.97 -4.72
N LEU A 209 -9.53 9.79 -3.45
CA LEU A 209 -10.90 10.11 -3.01
C LEU A 209 -11.14 11.63 -2.97
N ASP A 210 -10.12 12.41 -2.61
CA ASP A 210 -10.20 13.87 -2.64
C ASP A 210 -10.18 14.39 -4.07
N GLN A 211 -9.39 13.80 -4.96
CA GLN A 211 -9.46 14.13 -6.38
C GLN A 211 -10.83 13.80 -6.99
N VAL A 212 -11.47 12.70 -6.60
CA VAL A 212 -12.85 12.41 -7.03
C VAL A 212 -13.81 13.53 -6.58
N LYS A 213 -13.73 13.97 -5.30
CA LYS A 213 -14.52 15.10 -4.78
C LYS A 213 -14.34 16.34 -5.65
N ASP A 214 -13.09 16.71 -5.89
CA ASP A 214 -12.75 17.95 -6.57
C ASP A 214 -13.16 17.93 -8.05
N ILE A 215 -12.98 16.79 -8.72
CA ILE A 215 -13.48 16.59 -10.09
C ILE A 215 -15.01 16.73 -10.12
N CYS A 216 -15.72 16.07 -9.20
CA CYS A 216 -17.17 16.14 -9.13
C CYS A 216 -17.69 17.56 -8.81
N ARG A 217 -16.98 18.32 -7.98
CA ARG A 217 -17.28 19.75 -7.73
C ARG A 217 -17.11 20.58 -8.99
N GLY A 218 -16.05 20.34 -9.77
CA GLY A 218 -15.82 21.01 -11.06
C GLY A 218 -16.90 20.73 -12.11
N MET A 219 -17.71 19.67 -11.93
CA MET A 219 -18.82 19.34 -12.81
C MET A 219 -20.13 20.08 -12.49
N ALA A 220 -20.15 20.93 -11.45
CA ALA A 220 -21.36 21.61 -10.95
C ALA A 220 -22.13 22.42 -12.03
N GLU A 221 -21.42 22.94 -13.02
CA GLU A 221 -21.95 23.77 -14.09
C GLU A 221 -22.30 22.98 -15.37
N THR A 222 -22.22 21.65 -15.32
CA THR A 222 -22.52 20.77 -16.47
C THR A 222 -23.95 20.23 -16.42
N ASP A 223 -24.41 19.65 -17.52
CA ASP A 223 -25.70 18.92 -17.60
C ASP A 223 -25.81 17.76 -16.60
N LEU A 224 -24.68 17.33 -16.03
CA LEU A 224 -24.63 16.28 -15.02
C LEU A 224 -24.88 16.79 -13.60
N SER A 225 -25.06 18.10 -13.39
CA SER A 225 -25.31 18.74 -12.10
C SER A 225 -26.37 18.01 -11.25
N PRO A 226 -27.55 17.61 -11.80
CA PRO A 226 -28.56 16.88 -11.03
C PRO A 226 -28.12 15.48 -10.57
N HIS A 227 -27.04 14.96 -11.11
CA HIS A 227 -26.53 13.61 -10.86
C HIS A 227 -25.20 13.59 -10.11
N ILE A 228 -24.58 14.74 -9.81
CA ILE A 228 -23.24 14.82 -9.20
C ILE A 228 -23.15 14.00 -7.93
N SER A 229 -24.12 14.08 -7.02
CA SER A 229 -24.09 13.30 -5.77
C SER A 229 -24.04 11.78 -6.03
N ARG A 230 -24.80 11.29 -7.02
CA ARG A 230 -24.79 9.86 -7.41
C ARG A 230 -23.52 9.47 -8.14
N ILE A 231 -22.96 10.39 -8.94
CA ILE A 231 -21.68 10.19 -9.64
C ILE A 231 -20.55 10.12 -8.62
N ASP A 232 -20.47 11.04 -7.67
CA ASP A 232 -19.46 11.07 -6.60
C ASP A 232 -19.49 9.77 -5.79
N GLU A 233 -20.67 9.39 -5.27
CA GLU A 233 -20.82 8.15 -4.50
C GLU A 233 -20.33 6.92 -5.30
N ARG A 234 -20.71 6.85 -6.58
CA ARG A 234 -20.32 5.73 -7.44
C ARG A 234 -18.84 5.77 -7.81
N ALA A 235 -18.28 6.95 -8.06
CA ALA A 235 -16.89 7.15 -8.41
C ALA A 235 -15.97 6.77 -7.24
N ARG A 236 -16.32 7.13 -6.01
CA ARG A 236 -15.60 6.67 -4.80
C ARG A 236 -15.63 5.16 -4.66
N ALA A 237 -16.80 4.54 -4.83
CA ALA A 237 -16.91 3.08 -4.80
C ALA A 237 -16.04 2.43 -5.89
N LEU A 238 -15.99 3.03 -7.08
CA LEU A 238 -15.10 2.60 -8.16
C LEU A 238 -13.62 2.82 -7.84
N ALA A 239 -13.25 3.90 -7.14
CA ALA A 239 -11.87 4.16 -6.74
C ALA A 239 -11.36 3.09 -5.76
N VAL A 240 -12.18 2.70 -4.78
CA VAL A 240 -11.88 1.58 -3.88
C VAL A 240 -11.71 0.28 -4.65
N MET A 241 -12.58 0.00 -5.64
CA MET A 241 -12.44 -1.17 -6.49
C MET A 241 -11.19 -1.10 -7.39
N ALA A 242 -10.84 0.07 -7.93
CA ALA A 242 -9.68 0.27 -8.79
C ALA A 242 -8.38 -0.09 -8.07
N HIS A 243 -8.32 0.14 -6.75
CA HIS A 243 -7.20 -0.25 -5.91
C HIS A 243 -7.09 -1.76 -5.66
N MET A 244 -8.06 -2.57 -6.08
CA MET A 244 -7.91 -4.03 -6.11
C MET A 244 -7.20 -4.53 -7.39
N GLY A 245 -7.02 -3.65 -8.38
CA GLY A 245 -6.23 -3.89 -9.60
C GLY A 245 -5.02 -2.97 -9.67
N PHE A 246 -4.21 -3.05 -10.72
CA PHE A 246 -2.92 -2.36 -10.75
C PHE A 246 -2.99 -0.87 -11.08
N ALA A 247 -4.18 -0.29 -11.27
CA ALA A 247 -4.38 1.13 -11.59
C ALA A 247 -3.53 2.10 -10.72
N PRO A 248 -3.56 2.05 -9.38
CA PRO A 248 -2.80 2.98 -8.54
C PRO A 248 -1.28 2.75 -8.55
N VAL A 249 -0.81 1.64 -9.14
CA VAL A 249 0.64 1.37 -9.29
C VAL A 249 1.17 1.88 -10.62
N VAL A 250 0.31 1.93 -11.65
CA VAL A 250 0.73 2.17 -13.04
C VAL A 250 0.50 3.58 -13.52
N VAL A 251 -0.39 4.33 -12.86
CA VAL A 251 -0.74 5.70 -13.25
C VAL A 251 -0.90 6.60 -12.02
N PRO A 252 -0.78 7.93 -12.18
CA PRO A 252 -1.01 8.87 -11.09
C PRO A 252 -2.45 8.81 -10.52
N SER A 253 -2.60 9.11 -9.23
CA SER A 253 -3.88 9.19 -8.50
C SER A 253 -4.95 9.94 -9.29
N ARG A 254 -4.59 11.09 -9.89
CA ARG A 254 -5.53 11.94 -10.64
C ARG A 254 -6.15 11.22 -11.83
N ALA A 255 -5.35 10.41 -12.53
CA ALA A 255 -5.84 9.63 -13.65
C ALA A 255 -6.80 8.51 -13.20
N VAL A 256 -6.55 7.90 -12.04
CA VAL A 256 -7.47 6.94 -11.41
C VAL A 256 -8.78 7.61 -11.04
N ALA A 257 -8.74 8.76 -10.37
CA ALA A 257 -9.92 9.53 -9.98
C ALA A 257 -10.78 9.91 -11.20
N LEU A 258 -10.15 10.48 -12.25
CA LEU A 258 -10.79 10.83 -13.51
C LEU A 258 -11.45 9.62 -14.18
N ALA A 259 -10.75 8.48 -14.23
CA ALA A 259 -11.30 7.25 -14.79
C ALA A 259 -12.54 6.76 -14.02
N CYS A 260 -12.51 6.80 -12.69
CA CYS A 260 -13.63 6.42 -11.85
C CYS A 260 -14.86 7.33 -12.05
N VAL A 261 -14.64 8.65 -12.13
CA VAL A 261 -15.71 9.62 -12.43
C VAL A 261 -16.27 9.39 -13.83
N ALA A 262 -15.42 9.22 -14.84
CA ALA A 262 -15.84 8.96 -16.21
C ALA A 262 -16.68 7.67 -16.34
N ILE A 263 -16.25 6.58 -15.68
CA ILE A 263 -17.01 5.32 -15.65
C ILE A 263 -18.35 5.50 -14.93
N ALA A 264 -18.38 6.22 -13.80
CA ALA A 264 -19.61 6.48 -13.05
C ALA A 264 -20.62 7.31 -13.85
N ALA A 265 -20.16 8.40 -14.44
CA ALA A 265 -21.00 9.37 -15.14
C ALA A 265 -21.57 8.82 -16.45
N ARG A 266 -20.89 7.87 -17.12
CA ARG A 266 -21.40 7.15 -18.30
C ARG A 266 -22.69 6.37 -18.05
N ARG A 267 -23.05 6.10 -16.80
CA ARG A 267 -24.33 5.46 -16.44
C ARG A 267 -25.52 6.41 -16.48
N PHE A 268 -25.28 7.71 -16.34
CA PHE A 268 -26.32 8.74 -16.28
C PHE A 268 -26.45 9.53 -17.56
N SER A 269 -25.41 9.51 -18.40
CA SER A 269 -25.52 9.96 -19.78
C SER A 269 -25.00 8.89 -20.73
N HIS A 270 -25.87 8.41 -21.63
CA HIS A 270 -25.47 7.55 -22.75
C HIS A 270 -24.47 8.24 -23.69
N ALA A 271 -24.38 9.57 -23.61
CA ALA A 271 -23.37 10.39 -24.24
C ALA A 271 -22.80 11.35 -23.19
N LEU A 272 -21.78 10.93 -22.44
CA LEU A 272 -20.73 11.90 -22.14
C LEU A 272 -20.03 12.10 -23.48
N PRO A 273 -20.34 13.15 -24.26
CA PRO A 273 -19.57 13.38 -25.46
C PRO A 273 -18.11 13.53 -25.01
N SER A 274 -17.18 12.90 -25.74
CA SER A 274 -15.73 13.04 -25.54
C SER A 274 -15.31 14.44 -25.04
N PRO A 275 -15.82 15.57 -25.59
CA PRO A 275 -15.52 16.92 -25.11
C PRO A 275 -15.81 17.24 -23.64
N VAL A 276 -16.74 16.56 -22.94
CA VAL A 276 -16.96 16.81 -21.50
C VAL A 276 -15.89 16.10 -20.67
N ILE A 277 -15.46 14.90 -21.09
CA ILE A 277 -14.30 14.22 -20.49
C ILE A 277 -13.02 14.98 -20.86
N ASP A 278 -12.87 15.41 -22.11
CA ASP A 278 -11.74 16.23 -22.58
C ASP A 278 -11.78 17.68 -22.08
N GLY A 279 -12.92 18.14 -21.52
CA GLY A 279 -13.08 19.45 -20.90
C GLY A 279 -12.88 19.43 -19.38
N ILE A 280 -13.27 18.33 -18.72
CA ILE A 280 -12.91 18.03 -17.33
C ILE A 280 -11.40 17.75 -17.22
N ILE A 281 -10.83 17.13 -18.26
CA ILE A 281 -9.40 16.86 -18.37
C ILE A 281 -8.83 17.90 -19.34
N GLU A 282 -8.33 19.04 -18.86
CA GLU A 282 -7.34 19.85 -19.59
C GLU A 282 -6.05 19.02 -19.78
N ALA A 283 -6.14 18.00 -20.64
CA ALA A 283 -5.26 16.85 -20.63
C ALA A 283 -4.11 17.06 -21.58
N THR A 284 -2.88 16.87 -21.09
CA THR A 284 -1.79 16.54 -21.99
C THR A 284 -2.09 15.20 -22.69
N PRO A 285 -1.47 14.90 -23.85
CA PRO A 285 -1.60 13.57 -24.48
C PRO A 285 -1.25 12.42 -23.53
N GLN A 286 -0.30 12.64 -22.61
CA GLN A 286 0.08 11.66 -21.60
C GLN A 286 -1.03 11.41 -20.58
N ASP A 287 -1.75 12.45 -20.16
CA ASP A 287 -2.88 12.32 -19.23
C ASP A 287 -3.99 11.46 -19.84
N ARG A 288 -4.26 11.61 -21.14
CA ARG A 288 -5.23 10.76 -21.86
C ARG A 288 -4.81 9.29 -21.83
N VAL A 289 -3.54 9.00 -22.07
CA VAL A 289 -2.99 7.63 -22.00
C VAL A 289 -3.13 7.06 -20.58
N ASN A 290 -2.83 7.87 -19.57
CA ASN A 290 -2.95 7.47 -18.16
C ASN A 290 -4.42 7.19 -17.79
N VAL A 291 -5.36 8.05 -18.19
CA VAL A 291 -6.80 7.86 -17.92
C VAL A 291 -7.32 6.62 -18.65
N HIS A 292 -6.98 6.41 -19.92
CA HIS A 292 -7.36 5.18 -20.64
C HIS A 292 -6.82 3.93 -19.96
N THR A 293 -5.56 3.97 -19.50
CA THR A 293 -4.95 2.89 -18.74
C THR A 293 -5.71 2.63 -17.43
N ALA A 294 -6.04 3.69 -16.68
CA ALA A 294 -6.80 3.62 -15.45
C ALA A 294 -8.19 3.03 -15.65
N VAL A 295 -8.91 3.45 -16.70
CA VAL A 295 -10.22 2.89 -17.07
C VAL A 295 -10.10 1.39 -17.34
N ARG A 296 -9.13 0.98 -18.17
CA ARG A 296 -8.92 -0.44 -18.49
C ARG A 296 -8.62 -1.26 -17.25
N GLU A 297 -7.71 -0.80 -16.39
CA GLU A 297 -7.33 -1.52 -15.17
C GLU A 297 -8.48 -1.59 -14.17
N THR A 298 -9.24 -0.51 -14.00
CA THR A 298 -10.45 -0.49 -13.16
C THR A 298 -11.50 -1.50 -13.66
N LEU A 299 -11.74 -1.55 -14.97
CA LEU A 299 -12.66 -2.53 -15.56
C LEU A 299 -12.14 -3.98 -15.47
N ASN A 300 -10.82 -4.17 -15.52
CA ASN A 300 -10.21 -5.49 -15.36
C ASN A 300 -10.44 -6.07 -13.97
N VAL A 301 -10.59 -5.26 -12.92
CA VAL A 301 -10.98 -5.74 -11.58
C VAL A 301 -12.32 -6.48 -11.61
N PHE A 302 -13.31 -5.96 -12.33
CA PHE A 302 -14.61 -6.62 -12.47
C PHE A 302 -14.51 -7.95 -13.22
N ARG A 303 -13.62 -8.04 -14.22
CA ARG A 303 -13.35 -9.28 -14.95
C ARG A 303 -12.65 -10.31 -14.06
N LEU A 304 -11.67 -9.89 -13.26
CA LEU A 304 -10.98 -10.75 -12.31
C LEU A 304 -11.96 -11.33 -11.29
N ARG A 305 -12.84 -10.50 -10.74
CA ARG A 305 -13.93 -10.92 -9.84
C ARG A 305 -14.88 -11.92 -10.50
N ALA A 306 -15.23 -11.70 -11.76
CA ALA A 306 -16.13 -12.59 -12.52
C ALA A 306 -15.43 -13.86 -13.05
N GLY A 307 -14.12 -14.03 -12.84
CA GLY A 307 -13.37 -15.15 -13.41
C GLY A 307 -13.18 -15.08 -14.94
N VAL A 308 -13.40 -13.91 -15.55
CA VAL A 308 -13.25 -13.69 -16.99
C VAL A 308 -11.81 -13.27 -17.32
N PRO A 309 -11.23 -13.70 -18.47
CA PRO A 309 -9.90 -13.26 -18.88
C PRO A 309 -9.82 -11.72 -19.04
N THR A 310 -8.72 -11.12 -18.58
CA THR A 310 -8.43 -9.70 -18.80
C THR A 310 -7.86 -9.49 -20.20
N ARG A 311 -8.35 -8.48 -20.93
CA ARG A 311 -7.76 -8.00 -22.20
C ARG A 311 -6.93 -6.75 -21.95
#